data_AF-A0A9J6C5R7-F1
#
_entry.id   AF-A0A9J6C5R7-F1
#
_cell.length_a   1.000
_cell.length_b   1.000
_cell.length_c   1.000
_cell.angle_alpha   90.00
_cell.angle_beta   90.00
_cell.angle_gamma   90.00
#
_symmetry.space_group_name_H-M   'P 1'
#
loop_
_entity.id
_entity.type
_entity.pdbx_description
1 polymer ?
#
loop_
_entity_poly.entity_id
_entity_poly.type
_entity_poly.pdbx_seq_one_letter_code
_entity_poly.pdbx_strand_id
1 'polypeptide(L)'
;MEIERITKLPYEIHSFSSFSSSYLPENIRDNCPTNQISRWSSDTNGLKNDNVPETFDLKHKMYIEDEGVERDIPILYVQIVPLLSFGPSFNFSIWYVELQGIDSEVYVIDMMKNFNDQREKLAIRLILKHLRDKGFMRAFKALEIEAKISLEDNQITELFHSLVEMGDFIKLKKLWKILLKTENILMNTFQAKNTQPNIMKLKRITKKTIKTMQSN
;
A
#
# COMPACT_ATOMS: atom_id res chain seq x y z
N MET A 1 15.30 24.60 5.75
CA MET A 1 15.20 23.14 5.55
C MET A 1 16.21 22.80 4.48
N GLU A 2 17.09 21.84 4.70
CA GLU A 2 17.82 21.23 3.59
C GLU A 2 16.84 20.36 2.78
N ILE A 3 17.04 20.30 1.47
CA ILE A 3 16.31 19.33 0.63
C ILE A 3 17.07 18.03 0.76
N GLU A 4 16.52 17.09 1.53
CA GLU A 4 17.14 15.77 1.70
C GLU A 4 17.29 15.07 0.35
N ARG A 5 18.48 14.52 0.12
CA ARG A 5 18.87 14.04 -1.21
C ARG A 5 18.38 12.61 -1.40
N ILE A 6 17.88 12.34 -2.60
CA ILE A 6 17.56 10.97 -3.00
C ILE A 6 18.88 10.20 -3.21
N THR A 7 19.10 9.19 -2.39
CA THR A 7 20.26 8.28 -2.40
C THR A 7 19.88 6.93 -3.00
N LYS A 8 20.88 6.08 -3.25
CA LYS A 8 20.69 4.66 -3.61
C LYS A 8 20.60 3.83 -2.34
N LEU A 9 19.48 3.16 -2.14
CA LEU A 9 19.22 2.38 -0.93
C LEU A 9 19.77 0.94 -1.08
N PRO A 10 20.57 0.43 -0.13
CA PRO A 10 20.96 -0.98 -0.10
C PRO A 10 19.77 -1.87 0.29
N TYR A 11 19.79 -3.12 -0.17
CA TYR A 11 18.77 -4.12 0.19
C TYR A 11 19.31 -5.56 0.08
N GLU A 12 18.53 -6.48 0.64
CA GLU A 12 18.76 -7.94 0.63
C GLU A 12 17.49 -8.68 0.20
N ILE A 13 17.62 -9.95 -0.20
CA ILE A 13 16.47 -10.77 -0.57
C ILE A 13 15.87 -11.41 0.68
N HIS A 14 14.79 -10.81 1.19
CA HIS A 14 14.10 -11.34 2.37
C HIS A 14 13.30 -12.63 2.09
N SER A 15 12.72 -12.76 0.90
CA SER A 15 11.92 -13.94 0.51
C SER A 15 11.65 -13.96 -1.00
N PHE A 16 11.41 -15.14 -1.56
CA PHE A 16 10.99 -15.38 -2.94
C PHE A 16 9.97 -16.53 -3.02
N SER A 17 9.20 -16.62 -4.10
CA SER A 17 8.20 -17.69 -4.28
C SER A 17 8.79 -18.97 -4.90
N SER A 18 9.72 -18.80 -5.86
CA SER A 18 10.47 -19.86 -6.53
C SER A 18 11.58 -19.23 -7.37
N PHE A 19 12.54 -20.04 -7.83
CA PHE A 19 13.56 -19.64 -8.81
C PHE A 19 13.87 -20.83 -9.72
N SER A 20 14.74 -20.66 -10.72
CA SER A 20 15.14 -21.73 -11.65
C SER A 20 16.64 -21.95 -11.58
N SER A 21 17.09 -23.19 -11.30
CA SER A 21 18.50 -23.63 -11.30
C SER A 21 19.55 -22.59 -10.88
N SER A 22 20.23 -21.96 -11.84
CA SER A 22 21.32 -20.98 -11.65
C SER A 22 20.89 -19.51 -11.63
N TYR A 23 19.59 -19.26 -11.81
CA TYR A 23 18.96 -17.93 -11.83
C TYR A 23 18.53 -17.57 -10.41
N LEU A 24 19.51 -17.25 -9.55
CA LEU A 24 19.29 -16.97 -8.14
C LEU A 24 18.58 -15.62 -7.93
N PRO A 25 17.67 -15.49 -6.95
CA PRO A 25 17.02 -14.22 -6.60
C PRO A 25 18.01 -13.07 -6.31
N GLU A 26 19.19 -13.39 -5.79
CA GLU A 26 20.26 -12.44 -5.45
C GLU A 26 20.86 -11.77 -6.69
N ASN A 27 20.80 -12.40 -7.87
CA ASN A 27 21.36 -11.88 -9.12
C ASN A 27 20.78 -10.51 -9.50
N ILE A 28 19.60 -10.16 -8.99
CA ILE A 28 18.95 -8.86 -9.27
C ILE A 28 19.68 -7.67 -8.62
N ARG A 29 20.66 -7.92 -7.73
CA ARG A 29 21.49 -6.89 -7.10
C ARG A 29 22.59 -6.40 -8.04
N ASP A 30 22.99 -7.19 -9.03
CA ASP A 30 24.13 -6.91 -9.89
C ASP A 30 23.70 -6.43 -11.29
N ASN A 31 24.04 -5.19 -11.60
CA ASN A 31 23.83 -4.60 -12.93
C ASN A 31 24.86 -5.13 -13.94
N CYS A 32 24.73 -6.41 -14.32
CA CYS A 32 25.60 -7.08 -15.29
C CYS A 32 24.84 -7.47 -16.58
N PRO A 33 24.46 -6.50 -17.44
CA PRO A 33 23.62 -6.77 -18.62
C PRO A 33 24.28 -7.65 -19.69
N THR A 34 25.61 -7.81 -19.63
CA THR A 34 26.37 -8.73 -20.49
C THR A 34 26.33 -10.18 -20.02
N ASN A 35 25.80 -10.47 -18.82
CA ASN A 35 25.78 -11.81 -18.22
C ASN A 35 24.38 -12.46 -18.32
N GLN A 36 24.25 -13.44 -19.22
CA GLN A 36 22.97 -14.10 -19.53
C GLN A 36 22.36 -14.94 -18.39
N ILE A 37 23.07 -15.17 -17.28
CA ILE A 37 22.50 -15.80 -16.06
C ILE A 37 22.02 -14.81 -15.00
N SER A 38 22.25 -13.50 -15.18
CA SER A 38 21.79 -12.44 -14.28
C SER A 38 20.33 -12.04 -14.53
N ARG A 39 19.43 -13.04 -14.64
CA ARG A 39 18.09 -12.84 -15.25
C ARG A 39 16.99 -13.77 -14.76
N TRP A 40 15.80 -13.48 -15.29
CA TRP A 40 14.53 -14.22 -15.23
C TRP A 40 13.66 -13.62 -16.45
N SER A 41 12.42 -14.01 -16.85
CA SER A 41 11.65 -13.52 -18.06
C SER A 41 10.08 -13.22 -17.92
N SER A 42 9.60 -11.96 -17.76
CA SER A 42 8.19 -11.50 -17.50
C SER A 42 7.81 -10.25 -18.31
N ASP A 43 6.50 -9.94 -18.43
CA ASP A 43 5.85 -8.97 -19.36
C ASP A 43 4.48 -8.43 -18.87
N THR A 44 3.98 -7.50 -19.68
CA THR A 44 2.69 -6.82 -19.83
C THR A 44 2.45 -5.72 -18.83
N ASN A 45 2.15 -4.53 -19.36
CA ASN A 45 1.79 -3.30 -18.64
C ASN A 45 2.78 -2.88 -17.53
N GLY A 46 4.02 -3.40 -17.56
CA GLY A 46 5.05 -3.15 -16.55
C GLY A 46 6.33 -2.52 -17.11
N LEU A 47 6.90 -3.10 -18.16
CA LEU A 47 8.19 -2.71 -18.77
C LEU A 47 8.14 -2.84 -20.30
N LYS A 48 9.04 -2.16 -21.01
CA LYS A 48 9.30 -2.36 -22.44
C LYS A 48 10.17 -3.59 -22.69
N ASN A 49 10.05 -4.21 -23.87
CA ASN A 49 11.04 -5.19 -24.36
C ASN A 49 12.14 -4.49 -25.15
N ASP A 50 12.92 -3.65 -24.47
CA ASP A 50 14.15 -3.05 -25.01
C ASP A 50 15.31 -3.22 -24.02
N ASN A 51 16.42 -2.52 -24.27
CA ASN A 51 17.64 -2.59 -23.47
C ASN A 51 17.85 -1.36 -22.55
N VAL A 52 16.80 -0.54 -22.36
CA VAL A 52 16.87 0.75 -21.66
C VAL A 52 16.48 0.57 -20.19
N PRO A 53 17.19 1.19 -19.22
CA PRO A 53 16.79 1.19 -17.83
C PRO A 53 15.52 2.02 -17.61
N GLU A 54 14.44 1.42 -17.12
CA GLU A 54 13.21 2.13 -16.77
C GLU A 54 13.12 2.35 -15.26
N THR A 55 12.75 3.57 -14.86
CA THR A 55 12.62 3.97 -13.44
C THR A 55 11.23 4.52 -13.18
N PHE A 56 10.62 4.08 -12.08
CA PHE A 56 9.25 4.41 -11.73
C PHE A 56 9.19 5.01 -10.32
N ASP A 57 8.54 6.18 -10.20
CA ASP A 57 8.04 6.67 -8.92
C ASP A 57 6.99 5.70 -8.37
N LEU A 58 7.07 5.39 -7.08
CA LEU A 58 6.08 4.57 -6.38
C LEU A 58 5.43 5.40 -5.28
N LYS A 59 4.26 4.96 -4.78
CA LYS A 59 3.50 5.69 -3.76
C LYS A 59 4.22 5.64 -2.41
N HIS A 60 4.97 6.71 -2.14
CA HIS A 60 5.73 6.95 -0.91
C HIS A 60 4.99 7.89 0.06
N LYS A 61 3.74 8.28 -0.22
CA LYS A 61 2.94 9.21 0.57
C LYS A 61 1.61 8.64 1.04
N MET A 62 1.16 9.10 2.20
CA MET A 62 -0.14 8.82 2.81
C MET A 62 -0.80 10.13 3.21
N TYR A 63 -2.10 10.26 2.91
CA TYR A 63 -2.92 11.37 3.39
C TYR A 63 -3.30 11.13 4.86
N ILE A 64 -3.05 12.10 5.72
CA ILE A 64 -3.45 12.08 7.12
C ILE A 64 -4.72 12.93 7.27
N GLU A 65 -5.85 12.26 7.50
CA GLU A 65 -7.17 12.89 7.63
C GLU A 65 -7.19 13.96 8.74
N ASP A 66 -6.59 13.66 9.90
CA ASP A 66 -6.54 14.54 11.07
C ASP A 66 -5.76 15.85 10.82
N GLU A 67 -4.84 15.87 9.85
CA GLU A 67 -3.99 17.04 9.52
C GLU A 67 -4.36 17.68 8.18
N GLY A 68 -5.20 17.03 7.36
CA GLY A 68 -5.63 17.51 6.04
C GLY A 68 -4.57 17.46 4.93
N VAL A 69 -3.46 16.74 5.14
CA VAL A 69 -2.24 16.83 4.29
C VAL A 69 -1.60 15.46 4.04
N GLU A 70 -0.78 15.38 2.99
CA GLU A 70 0.10 14.23 2.77
C GLU A 70 1.37 14.29 3.65
N ARG A 71 1.81 13.11 4.10
CA ARG A 71 3.12 12.82 4.68
C ARG A 71 3.77 11.67 3.94
N ASP A 72 5.09 11.64 3.92
CA ASP A 72 5.84 10.49 3.43
C ASP A 72 5.72 9.29 4.40
N ILE A 73 5.93 8.07 3.92
CA ILE A 73 5.84 6.84 4.71
C ILE A 73 7.13 6.02 4.69
N PRO A 74 7.53 5.41 5.82
CA PRO A 74 8.72 4.57 5.90
C PRO A 74 8.43 3.20 5.29
N ILE A 75 9.40 2.65 4.54
CA ILE A 75 9.22 1.38 3.83
C ILE A 75 10.41 0.46 4.10
N LEU A 76 10.12 -0.69 4.70
CA LEU A 76 11.11 -1.73 5.02
C LEU A 76 11.14 -2.90 4.03
N TYR A 77 10.05 -3.20 3.29
CA TYR A 77 9.91 -4.49 2.60
C TYR A 77 9.66 -4.47 1.08
N VAL A 78 10.55 -5.20 0.39
CA VAL A 78 10.86 -5.35 -1.04
C VAL A 78 9.80 -5.92 -2.01
N GLN A 79 8.50 -6.10 -1.69
CA GLN A 79 7.68 -7.04 -2.47
C GLN A 79 7.40 -6.57 -3.92
N ILE A 80 8.07 -7.25 -4.87
CA ILE A 80 7.82 -7.21 -6.31
C ILE A 80 6.98 -8.43 -6.70
N VAL A 81 5.98 -8.25 -7.55
CA VAL A 81 5.11 -9.33 -8.04
C VAL A 81 5.03 -9.24 -9.58
N PRO A 82 5.70 -10.13 -10.34
CA PRO A 82 5.47 -10.28 -11.77
C PRO A 82 4.07 -10.85 -12.04
N LEU A 83 3.53 -10.64 -13.24
CA LEU A 83 2.14 -10.99 -13.57
C LEU A 83 1.99 -11.85 -14.86
N LEU A 84 2.67 -11.51 -15.96
CA LEU A 84 2.61 -12.20 -17.27
C LEU A 84 4.02 -12.33 -17.91
N SER A 85 4.20 -12.84 -19.13
CA SER A 85 5.52 -13.17 -19.74
C SER A 85 5.63 -12.93 -21.26
N PHE A 86 6.78 -12.41 -21.73
CA PHE A 86 6.96 -11.78 -23.07
C PHE A 86 6.82 -12.73 -24.25
N GLY A 87 6.89 -14.03 -23.96
CA GLY A 87 6.16 -15.05 -24.71
C GLY A 87 5.37 -15.91 -23.71
N PRO A 88 4.28 -16.56 -24.14
CA PRO A 88 3.36 -17.32 -23.28
C PRO A 88 3.94 -18.62 -22.70
N SER A 89 5.26 -18.81 -22.71
CA SER A 89 5.95 -20.06 -22.40
C SER A 89 7.27 -19.87 -21.64
N PHE A 90 7.44 -18.73 -20.93
CA PHE A 90 8.68 -18.37 -20.23
C PHE A 90 8.44 -18.00 -18.75
N ASN A 91 9.40 -18.34 -17.88
CA ASN A 91 9.34 -18.07 -16.42
C ASN A 91 9.70 -16.61 -16.11
N PHE A 92 8.94 -15.94 -15.23
CA PHE A 92 8.95 -14.47 -14.93
C PHE A 92 10.30 -13.76 -14.70
N SER A 93 10.43 -12.41 -14.77
CA SER A 93 11.68 -11.62 -14.81
C SER A 93 11.91 -10.61 -13.71
N ILE A 94 13.18 -10.55 -13.30
CA ILE A 94 13.93 -9.32 -13.01
C ILE A 94 15.39 -9.57 -13.49
N TRP A 95 16.05 -8.58 -14.10
CA TRP A 95 17.51 -8.62 -14.34
C TRP A 95 18.29 -7.83 -13.29
N TYR A 96 17.79 -6.63 -12.96
CA TYR A 96 18.40 -5.71 -12.00
C TYR A 96 17.31 -4.97 -11.22
N VAL A 97 17.61 -4.62 -9.97
CA VAL A 97 16.83 -3.69 -9.15
C VAL A 97 17.75 -2.67 -8.51
N GLU A 98 17.49 -1.40 -8.79
CA GLU A 98 17.91 -0.31 -7.92
C GLU A 98 16.71 0.23 -7.14
N LEU A 99 16.93 0.52 -5.86
CA LEU A 99 16.02 1.25 -4.99
C LEU A 99 16.64 2.61 -4.69
N GLN A 100 15.80 3.64 -4.67
CA GLN A 100 16.23 5.01 -4.39
C GLN A 100 15.24 5.67 -3.42
N GLY A 101 15.72 6.55 -2.55
CA GLY A 101 14.87 7.20 -1.55
C GLY A 101 15.68 8.05 -0.60
N ILE A 102 15.18 8.23 0.63
CA ILE A 102 15.81 9.02 1.67
C ILE A 102 16.16 8.08 2.83
N ASP A 103 17.42 8.06 3.22
CA ASP A 103 17.99 7.25 4.32
C ASP A 103 18.53 8.12 5.48
N SER A 104 18.17 9.41 5.51
CA SER A 104 18.45 10.32 6.63
C SER A 104 17.83 9.80 7.93
N GLU A 105 18.66 9.33 8.87
CA GLU A 105 18.22 8.71 10.12
C GLU A 105 17.24 9.60 10.91
N VAL A 106 17.53 10.90 11.00
CA VAL A 106 16.71 11.88 11.73
C VAL A 106 15.30 12.00 11.14
N TYR A 107 15.20 12.10 9.81
CA TYR A 107 13.91 12.16 9.10
C TYR A 107 13.17 10.82 9.14
N VAL A 108 13.88 9.71 8.96
CA VAL A 108 13.29 8.35 9.02
C VAL A 108 12.74 8.05 10.41
N ILE A 109 13.38 8.50 11.50
CA ILE A 109 12.87 8.32 12.86
C ILE A 109 11.57 9.10 13.10
N ASP A 110 11.49 10.38 12.71
CA ASP A 110 10.27 11.17 12.88
C ASP A 110 9.13 10.63 11.99
N MET A 111 9.43 10.33 10.73
CA MET A 111 8.51 9.66 9.80
C MET A 111 8.01 8.31 10.35
N MET A 112 8.88 7.51 10.97
CA MET A 112 8.51 6.24 11.62
C MET A 112 7.59 6.43 12.83
N LYS A 113 7.85 7.44 13.66
CA LYS A 113 6.98 7.76 14.80
C LYS A 113 5.58 8.12 14.31
N ASN A 114 5.47 9.14 13.44
CA ASN A 114 4.19 9.59 12.89
C ASN A 114 3.44 8.46 12.16
N PHE A 115 4.15 7.59 11.42
CA PHE A 115 3.55 6.44 10.74
C PHE A 115 3.04 5.36 11.71
N ASN A 116 3.72 5.12 12.84
CA ASN A 116 3.27 4.15 13.84
C ASN A 116 2.01 4.64 14.56
N ASP A 117 1.94 5.92 14.95
CA ASP A 117 0.75 6.53 15.57
C ASP A 117 -0.48 6.40 14.64
N GLN A 118 -0.30 6.61 13.33
CA GLN A 118 -1.36 6.44 12.33
C GLN A 118 -1.73 4.97 12.10
N ARG A 119 -0.77 4.03 12.19
CA ARG A 119 -1.04 2.59 12.14
C ARG A 119 -1.81 2.09 13.35
N GLU A 120 -1.55 2.60 14.54
CA GLU A 120 -2.31 2.27 15.75
C GLU A 120 -3.76 2.77 15.64
N LYS A 121 -3.96 4.04 15.24
CA LYS A 121 -5.29 4.58 14.93
C LYS A 121 -6.04 3.71 13.92
N LEU A 122 -5.39 3.31 12.83
CA LEU A 122 -5.99 2.45 11.80
C LEU A 122 -6.32 1.05 12.32
N ALA A 123 -5.44 0.44 13.13
CA ALA A 123 -5.69 -0.86 13.75
C ALA A 123 -6.92 -0.81 14.67
N ILE A 124 -7.03 0.24 15.50
CA ILE A 124 -8.18 0.46 16.37
C ILE A 124 -9.47 0.67 15.56
N ARG A 125 -9.44 1.49 14.50
CA ARG A 125 -10.59 1.62 13.57
C ARG A 125 -10.97 0.27 12.93
N LEU A 126 -10.02 -0.57 12.52
CA LEU A 126 -10.31 -1.90 11.96
C LEU A 126 -10.90 -2.86 13.00
N ILE A 127 -10.46 -2.82 14.25
CA ILE A 127 -11.03 -3.59 15.36
C ILE A 127 -12.46 -3.11 15.65
N LEU A 128 -12.67 -1.80 15.80
CA LEU A 128 -14.00 -1.20 15.98
C LEU A 128 -14.95 -1.61 14.86
N LYS A 129 -14.51 -1.56 13.59
CA LYS A 129 -15.28 -2.05 12.45
C LYS A 129 -15.69 -3.52 12.62
N HIS A 130 -14.75 -4.39 12.97
CA HIS A 130 -15.03 -5.81 13.17
C HIS A 130 -16.02 -6.06 14.34
N LEU A 131 -15.88 -5.33 15.45
CA LEU A 131 -16.79 -5.43 16.58
C LEU A 131 -18.21 -4.97 16.22
N ARG A 132 -18.36 -3.89 15.43
CA ARG A 132 -19.64 -3.42 14.89
C ARG A 132 -20.24 -4.44 13.90
N ASP A 133 -19.45 -4.93 12.95
CA ASP A 133 -19.84 -5.94 11.94
C ASP A 133 -20.25 -7.30 12.57
N LYS A 134 -19.84 -7.59 13.81
CA LYS A 134 -20.23 -8.78 14.59
C LYS A 134 -21.31 -8.52 15.64
N GLY A 135 -21.79 -7.28 15.79
CA GLY A 135 -22.78 -6.92 16.81
C GLY A 135 -22.24 -6.95 18.25
N PHE A 136 -20.92 -6.96 18.46
CA PHE A 136 -20.27 -6.97 19.77
C PHE A 136 -20.28 -5.58 20.42
N MET A 137 -21.46 -4.94 20.47
CA MET A 137 -21.62 -3.51 20.76
C MET A 137 -21.15 -3.07 22.15
N ARG A 138 -21.06 -3.99 23.12
CA ARG A 138 -20.45 -3.70 24.43
C ARG A 138 -18.93 -3.48 24.33
N ALA A 139 -18.24 -4.37 23.62
CA ALA A 139 -16.80 -4.24 23.37
C ALA A 139 -16.49 -3.05 22.44
N PHE A 140 -17.35 -2.83 21.43
CA PHE A 140 -17.28 -1.66 20.55
C PHE A 140 -17.28 -0.36 21.36
N LYS A 141 -18.32 -0.12 22.17
CA LYS A 141 -18.49 1.13 22.92
C LYS A 141 -17.42 1.31 24.00
N ALA A 142 -16.94 0.23 24.63
CA ALA A 142 -15.83 0.30 25.57
C ALA A 142 -14.54 0.79 24.88
N LEU A 143 -14.14 0.14 23.78
CA LEU A 143 -12.92 0.48 23.04
C LEU A 143 -13.00 1.88 22.40
N GLU A 144 -14.15 2.27 21.86
CA GLU A 144 -14.38 3.59 21.26
C GLU A 144 -14.19 4.73 22.28
N ILE A 145 -14.69 4.56 23.51
CA ILE A 145 -14.55 5.52 24.61
C ILE A 145 -13.12 5.56 25.14
N GLU A 146 -12.49 4.39 25.34
CA GLU A 146 -11.15 4.28 25.92
C GLU A 146 -10.06 4.80 24.96
N ALA A 147 -10.11 4.38 23.69
CA ALA A 147 -9.16 4.79 22.67
C ALA A 147 -9.43 6.19 22.10
N LYS A 148 -10.62 6.76 22.32
CA LYS A 148 -11.06 8.09 21.83
C LYS A 148 -10.98 8.25 20.31
N ILE A 149 -11.09 7.14 19.58
CA ILE A 149 -11.01 7.07 18.12
C ILE A 149 -12.39 6.72 17.58
N SER A 150 -13.00 7.64 16.82
CA SER A 150 -14.19 7.31 16.04
C SER A 150 -13.84 6.35 14.91
N LEU A 151 -14.73 5.39 14.66
CA LEU A 151 -14.65 4.48 13.51
C LEU A 151 -14.90 5.23 12.18
N GLU A 152 -15.89 6.13 12.15
CA GLU A 152 -16.45 6.75 10.96
C GLU A 152 -16.88 8.20 11.28
N ASP A 153 -17.25 8.98 10.24
CA ASP A 153 -17.91 10.28 10.46
C ASP A 153 -19.26 10.11 11.20
N ASN A 154 -19.64 11.12 11.97
CA ASN A 154 -20.86 11.11 12.77
C ASN A 154 -22.13 10.89 11.93
N GLN A 155 -22.18 11.39 10.69
CA GLN A 155 -23.32 11.18 9.78
C GLN A 155 -23.42 9.73 9.30
N ILE A 156 -22.29 9.03 9.13
CA ILE A 156 -22.27 7.60 8.76
C ILE A 156 -22.67 6.74 9.97
N THR A 157 -22.22 7.08 11.17
CA THR A 157 -22.64 6.39 12.40
C THR A 157 -24.14 6.63 12.68
N GLU A 158 -24.67 7.83 12.44
CA GLU A 158 -26.11 8.09 12.50
C GLU A 158 -26.89 7.32 11.42
N LEU A 159 -26.36 7.21 10.19
CA LEU A 159 -26.94 6.40 9.12
C LEU A 159 -27.00 4.91 9.51
N PHE A 160 -25.92 4.37 10.10
CA PHE A 160 -25.86 2.99 10.62
C PHE A 160 -26.90 2.77 11.71
N HIS A 161 -26.96 3.64 12.72
CA HIS A 161 -27.94 3.56 13.81
C HIS A 161 -29.38 3.66 13.29
N SER A 162 -29.65 4.54 12.32
CA SER A 162 -30.96 4.66 11.67
C SER A 162 -31.35 3.42 10.85
N LEU A 163 -30.41 2.77 10.16
CA LEU A 163 -30.68 1.58 9.35
C LEU A 163 -30.78 0.29 10.17
N VAL A 164 -29.82 0.07 11.07
CA VAL A 164 -29.54 -1.23 11.70
C VAL A 164 -30.09 -1.33 13.12
N GLU A 165 -30.04 -0.23 13.90
CA GLU A 165 -30.49 -0.23 15.30
C GLU A 165 -31.96 0.23 15.45
N MET A 166 -32.44 1.14 14.60
CA MET A 166 -33.81 1.70 14.68
C MET A 166 -34.77 1.29 13.56
N GLY A 167 -34.27 0.96 12.36
CA GLY A 167 -35.12 0.74 11.18
C GLY A 167 -35.88 1.97 10.67
N ASP A 168 -35.43 3.18 11.01
CA ASP A 168 -36.08 4.44 10.58
C ASP A 168 -35.71 4.80 9.14
N PHE A 169 -36.43 4.19 8.20
CA PHE A 169 -36.27 4.44 6.76
C PHE A 169 -36.64 5.87 6.33
N ILE A 170 -37.33 6.66 7.16
CA ILE A 170 -37.71 8.05 6.84
C ILE A 170 -36.53 8.97 7.14
N LYS A 171 -35.97 8.87 8.36
CA LYS A 171 -34.74 9.58 8.74
C LYS A 171 -33.56 9.14 7.86
N LEU A 172 -33.44 7.85 7.56
CA LEU A 172 -32.44 7.32 6.63
C LEU A 172 -32.49 7.99 5.25
N LYS A 173 -33.68 8.07 4.64
CA LYS A 173 -33.87 8.73 3.33
C LYS A 173 -33.56 10.23 3.36
N LYS A 174 -33.71 10.89 4.51
CA LYS A 174 -33.34 12.30 4.71
C LYS A 174 -31.82 12.47 4.80
N LEU A 175 -31.15 11.68 5.65
CA LEU A 175 -29.69 11.67 5.81
C LEU A 175 -28.97 11.31 4.51
N TRP A 176 -29.41 10.25 3.83
CA TRP A 176 -28.83 9.81 2.56
C TRP A 176 -28.89 10.90 1.46
N LYS A 177 -29.96 11.72 1.44
CA LYS A 177 -30.09 12.86 0.51
C LYS A 177 -29.18 14.06 0.86
N ILE A 178 -28.65 14.13 2.08
CA ILE A 178 -27.67 15.13 2.50
C ILE A 178 -26.25 14.63 2.15
N LEU A 179 -25.96 13.36 2.49
CA LEU A 179 -24.71 12.67 2.15
C LEU A 179 -24.46 12.62 0.63
N LEU A 180 -25.47 12.33 -0.19
CA LEU A 180 -25.34 12.37 -1.66
C LEU A 180 -25.07 13.77 -2.24
N LYS A 181 -25.28 14.84 -1.48
CA LYS A 181 -24.93 16.22 -1.87
C LYS A 181 -23.56 16.67 -1.34
N THR A 182 -22.90 15.85 -0.52
CA THR A 182 -21.59 16.11 0.06
C THR A 182 -20.61 15.05 -0.47
N GLU A 183 -20.14 15.26 -1.70
CA GLU A 183 -19.50 14.27 -2.59
C GLU A 183 -18.35 13.47 -1.95
N ASN A 184 -17.69 14.02 -0.93
CA ASN A 184 -16.51 13.43 -0.28
C ASN A 184 -16.80 12.22 0.63
N ILE A 185 -17.94 12.17 1.33
CA ILE A 185 -18.10 11.27 2.50
C ILE A 185 -18.33 9.80 2.07
N LEU A 186 -19.18 9.58 1.07
CA LEU A 186 -19.49 8.22 0.58
C LEU A 186 -18.42 7.68 -0.37
N MET A 187 -17.79 8.51 -1.21
CA MET A 187 -16.80 8.03 -2.18
C MET A 187 -15.58 7.38 -1.53
N ASN A 188 -15.02 8.00 -0.50
CA ASN A 188 -13.86 7.47 0.22
C ASN A 188 -14.18 6.14 0.93
N THR A 189 -15.37 6.03 1.53
CA THR A 189 -15.79 4.83 2.27
C THR A 189 -16.25 3.68 1.37
N PHE A 190 -16.73 3.94 0.14
CA PHE A 190 -16.98 2.89 -0.85
C PHE A 190 -15.71 2.40 -1.56
N GLN A 191 -14.72 3.26 -1.81
CA GLN A 191 -13.39 2.80 -2.27
C GLN A 191 -12.76 1.83 -1.26
N ALA A 192 -12.91 2.10 0.04
CA ALA A 192 -12.50 1.22 1.14
C ALA A 192 -13.36 -0.06 1.32
N LYS A 193 -14.38 -0.30 0.49
CA LYS A 193 -15.15 -1.56 0.43
C LYS A 193 -14.81 -2.43 -0.77
N ASN A 194 -14.29 -1.86 -1.87
CA ASN A 194 -13.74 -2.63 -2.98
C ASN A 194 -12.33 -3.18 -2.68
N THR A 195 -11.65 -2.65 -1.67
CA THR A 195 -10.56 -3.36 -0.99
C THR A 195 -11.12 -4.42 -0.04
N GLN A 196 -11.15 -5.66 -0.52
CA GLN A 196 -11.30 -6.85 0.34
C GLN A 196 -10.33 -6.80 1.53
N PRO A 197 -10.61 -7.51 2.66
CA PRO A 197 -9.65 -7.76 3.72
C PRO A 197 -8.54 -8.70 3.22
N ASN A 198 -7.68 -8.17 2.35
CA ASN A 198 -6.32 -8.65 2.25
C ASN A 198 -5.70 -8.47 3.64
N ILE A 199 -5.50 -9.59 4.34
CA ILE A 199 -4.37 -9.80 5.26
C ILE A 199 -3.22 -8.95 4.72
N MET A 200 -2.67 -8.01 5.51
CA MET A 200 -1.86 -6.89 5.02
C MET A 200 -0.64 -7.34 4.22
N LYS A 201 -0.85 -7.61 2.92
CA LYS A 201 0.17 -7.85 1.92
C LYS A 201 0.83 -6.50 1.72
N LEU A 202 1.92 -6.28 2.45
CA LEU A 202 2.81 -5.13 2.37
C LEU A 202 3.39 -5.06 0.95
N LYS A 203 2.58 -4.48 0.05
CA LYS A 203 2.86 -4.28 -1.36
C LYS A 203 3.24 -2.84 -1.60
N ARG A 204 4.19 -2.67 -2.52
CA ARG A 204 4.74 -1.41 -3.02
C ARG A 204 5.61 -0.65 -2.03
N ILE A 205 6.54 0.07 -2.65
CA ILE A 205 7.82 0.55 -2.13
C ILE A 205 7.98 2.02 -2.58
N THR A 206 9.14 2.66 -2.41
CA THR A 206 9.40 4.08 -2.72
C THR A 206 9.85 4.34 -4.16
N LYS A 207 10.76 3.52 -4.70
CA LYS A 207 11.23 3.58 -6.10
C LYS A 207 11.75 2.25 -6.59
N LYS A 208 11.73 2.05 -7.91
CA LYS A 208 12.39 0.90 -8.54
C LYS A 208 12.89 1.25 -9.94
N THR A 209 14.18 1.04 -10.19
CA THR A 209 14.73 0.91 -11.55
C THR A 209 14.78 -0.56 -11.91
N ILE A 210 14.25 -0.94 -13.07
CA ILE A 210 14.44 -2.27 -13.66
C ILE A 210 15.12 -2.11 -15.02
N LYS A 211 16.05 -3.02 -15.33
CA LYS A 211 16.56 -3.18 -16.70
C LYS A 211 15.94 -4.41 -17.33
N THR A 212 15.60 -4.27 -18.60
CA THR A 212 15.54 -5.36 -19.57
C THR A 212 16.76 -5.25 -20.50
N MET A 213 17.09 -6.35 -21.16
CA MET A 213 18.03 -6.48 -22.28
C MET A 213 17.68 -7.79 -22.97
N GLN A 214 17.87 -7.86 -24.28
CA GLN A 214 17.77 -9.12 -25.03
C GLN A 214 19.02 -9.29 -25.89
N SER A 215 19.53 -10.52 -25.96
CA SER A 215 20.48 -10.92 -27.00
C SER A 215 19.69 -11.27 -28.27
N ASN A 216 20.33 -11.06 -29.43
CA ASN A 216 19.89 -11.64 -30.71
C ASN A 216 19.83 -13.18 -30.63
#